data_AF-A0A318MVF2-F1
#
_entry.id   AF-A0A318MVF2-F1
#
_cell.length_a   1.000
_cell.length_b   1.000
_cell.length_c   1.000
_cell.angle_alpha   90.00
_cell.angle_beta   90.00
_cell.angle_gamma   90.00
#
_symmetry.space_group_name_H-M   'P 1'
#
loop_
_entity.id
_entity.type
_entity.pdbx_description
1 polymer ?
#
loop_
_entity_poly.entity_id
_entity_poly.type
_entity_poly.pdbx_seq_one_letter_code
_entity_poly.pdbx_strand_id
1 'polypeptide(L)'
;MCDLIHKNIMNNNFNQLNEWIATHSTKYNHLYAILAGTATSDALTNYGRLDGAYSPEGIWLNTPYQQWYDLMPYIVKLSPQSPFLTWLSNTTTCNWGWLAFSHYSQTELVPQLKLLTKVILPDNKEVFFRYWDGGFLAKILMASTSEQQQTLLSGFSTLWLDNQVINLPESSTQDNHAMITLTAQQLSLLDEEKLYELRQELKLYLKTNYPKKSRMLGSKSTERFLDLIMKKINQYQIPRKDQAKQFLDLALILGTHFDTDPMLYHWVNPRLITVATDIISLIELNEDLSTPLRMSMGPNLSIYLERLEQLLQKPIHSLFEITNEKQVVEFVINLYPERYQQLPFNTLEKFYQLQIPYYNSQLFFNYSSHAVLLAMQFFLGHAVFEDPLYPWINEIISKNNQLSEKESIEHIISYTKKRIRKEIIHINFYLKKMIDS
;
A
#
# COMPACT_ATOMS: atom_id res chain seq x y z
N MET A 1 -17.91 14.98 -12.11
CA MET A 1 -17.89 15.36 -10.67
C MET A 1 -16.45 15.46 -10.15
N CYS A 2 -15.54 14.55 -10.50
CA CYS A 2 -14.10 14.70 -10.22
C CYS A 2 -13.46 15.94 -10.86
N ASP A 3 -13.80 16.29 -12.12
CA ASP A 3 -13.19 17.45 -12.80
C ASP A 3 -13.60 18.81 -12.19
N LEU A 4 -14.78 18.89 -11.57
CA LEU A 4 -15.25 20.08 -10.86
C LEU A 4 -14.56 20.23 -9.50
N ILE A 5 -14.33 19.12 -8.79
CA ILE A 5 -13.60 19.12 -7.52
C ILE A 5 -12.13 19.47 -7.76
N HIS A 6 -11.50 18.90 -8.80
CA HIS A 6 -10.12 19.23 -9.17
C HIS A 6 -9.97 20.70 -9.57
N LYS A 7 -10.88 21.25 -10.39
CA LYS A 7 -10.87 22.69 -10.75
C LYS A 7 -11.09 23.60 -9.54
N ASN A 8 -11.97 23.23 -8.60
CA ASN A 8 -12.20 24.04 -7.40
C ASN A 8 -11.00 24.03 -6.44
N ILE A 9 -10.30 22.90 -6.31
CA ILE A 9 -9.07 22.80 -5.52
C ILE A 9 -7.97 23.67 -6.16
N MET A 10 -7.76 23.57 -7.48
CA MET A 10 -6.76 24.40 -8.18
C MET A 10 -7.07 25.90 -8.08
N ASN A 11 -8.33 26.30 -8.24
CA ASN A 11 -8.74 27.70 -8.09
C ASN A 11 -8.54 28.24 -6.67
N ASN A 12 -8.79 27.43 -5.65
CA ASN A 12 -8.54 27.82 -4.26
C ASN A 12 -7.04 27.98 -3.98
N ASN A 13 -6.21 27.06 -4.48
CA ASN A 13 -4.76 27.13 -4.33
C ASN A 13 -4.18 28.37 -5.04
N PHE A 14 -4.67 28.71 -6.23
CA PHE A 14 -4.28 29.92 -6.96
C PHE A 14 -4.56 31.19 -6.15
N ASN A 15 -5.76 31.30 -5.58
CA ASN A 15 -6.14 32.48 -4.80
C ASN A 15 -5.27 32.61 -3.54
N GLN A 16 -5.00 31.51 -2.83
CA GLN A 16 -4.16 31.52 -1.65
C GLN A 16 -2.70 31.87 -1.96
N LEU A 17 -2.14 31.36 -3.06
CA LEU A 17 -0.77 31.69 -3.46
C LEU A 17 -0.63 33.18 -3.79
N ASN A 18 -1.56 33.73 -4.57
CA ASN A 18 -1.55 35.16 -4.93
C ASN A 18 -1.73 36.05 -3.71
N GLU A 19 -2.62 35.67 -2.79
CA GLU A 19 -2.80 36.39 -1.53
C GLU A 19 -1.51 36.36 -0.70
N TRP A 20 -0.88 35.19 -0.54
CA TRP A 20 0.40 35.06 0.16
C TRP A 20 1.49 35.93 -0.47
N ILE A 21 1.63 35.95 -1.79
CA ILE A 21 2.59 36.81 -2.50
C ILE A 21 2.29 38.29 -2.24
N ALA A 22 1.03 38.71 -2.38
CA ALA A 22 0.63 40.10 -2.21
C ALA A 22 0.88 40.59 -0.77
N THR A 23 0.55 39.79 0.23
CA THR A 23 0.78 40.12 1.65
C THR A 23 2.27 40.26 1.97
N HIS A 24 3.13 39.39 1.43
CA HIS A 24 4.52 39.30 1.86
C HIS A 24 5.50 40.09 0.98
N SER A 25 5.15 40.38 -0.27
CA SER A 25 5.97 41.19 -1.19
C SER A 25 6.21 42.63 -0.71
N THR A 26 5.37 43.14 0.19
CA THR A 26 5.56 44.46 0.82
C THR A 26 6.42 44.42 2.08
N LYS A 27 6.60 43.23 2.68
CA LYS A 27 7.30 43.02 3.95
C LYS A 27 8.75 42.56 3.75
N TYR A 28 9.02 41.80 2.69
CA TYR A 28 10.33 41.18 2.44
C TYR A 28 10.92 41.63 1.10
N ASN A 29 12.26 41.63 1.03
CA ASN A 29 12.99 42.18 -0.11
C ASN A 29 13.10 41.21 -1.28
N HIS A 30 13.03 39.90 -1.00
CA HIS A 30 13.36 38.87 -1.97
C HIS A 30 12.36 37.71 -1.92
N LEU A 31 11.84 37.36 -3.11
CA LEU A 31 11.12 36.13 -3.36
C LEU A 31 12.05 35.17 -4.10
N TYR A 32 12.19 33.96 -3.58
CA TYR A 32 13.00 32.90 -4.17
C TYR A 32 12.14 31.68 -4.47
N ALA A 33 12.53 30.96 -5.52
CA ALA A 33 12.12 29.58 -5.73
C ALA A 33 13.31 28.65 -5.53
N ILE A 34 13.11 27.60 -4.76
CA ILE A 34 13.98 26.43 -4.73
C ILE A 34 13.39 25.39 -5.66
N LEU A 35 14.07 25.11 -6.77
CA LEU A 35 13.58 24.24 -7.85
C LEU A 35 14.28 22.89 -7.80
N ALA A 36 13.49 21.83 -7.92
CA ALA A 36 14.01 20.50 -8.13
C ALA A 36 14.59 20.37 -9.56
N GLY A 37 15.86 19.99 -9.69
CA GLY A 37 16.49 19.75 -10.99
C GLY A 37 16.08 18.45 -11.69
N THR A 38 15.30 17.60 -11.02
CA THR A 38 14.88 16.30 -11.56
C THR A 38 13.96 16.48 -12.78
N ALA A 39 14.17 15.67 -13.81
CA ALA A 39 13.34 15.70 -15.02
C ALA A 39 11.85 15.45 -14.73
N THR A 40 11.52 14.73 -13.66
CA THR A 40 10.13 14.46 -13.24
C THR A 40 9.40 15.69 -12.68
N SER A 41 10.12 16.77 -12.36
CA SER A 41 9.56 17.96 -11.74
C SER A 41 9.07 18.99 -12.77
N ASP A 42 9.66 18.95 -13.98
CA ASP A 42 9.56 19.95 -15.06
C ASP A 42 9.77 21.43 -14.63
N ALA A 43 10.18 21.68 -13.39
CA ALA A 43 10.12 23.01 -12.77
C ALA A 43 11.18 23.95 -13.35
N LEU A 44 12.43 23.50 -13.41
CA LEU A 44 13.54 24.27 -13.98
C LEU A 44 13.31 24.58 -15.46
N THR A 45 12.83 23.59 -16.22
CA THR A 45 12.50 23.75 -17.64
C THR A 45 11.36 24.74 -17.85
N ASN A 46 10.29 24.66 -17.06
CA ASN A 46 9.18 25.62 -17.17
C ASN A 46 9.59 27.03 -16.72
N TYR A 47 10.42 27.16 -15.68
CA TYR A 47 10.95 28.46 -15.28
C TYR A 47 11.74 29.12 -16.42
N GLY A 48 12.70 28.39 -17.01
CA GLY A 48 13.51 28.91 -18.11
C GLY A 48 12.69 29.28 -19.35
N ARG A 49 11.57 28.57 -19.60
CA ARG A 49 10.67 28.83 -20.74
C ARG A 49 9.73 30.02 -20.50
N LEU A 50 9.21 30.18 -19.29
CA LEU A 50 8.11 31.11 -18.99
C LEU A 50 8.57 32.46 -18.44
N ASP A 51 9.66 32.48 -17.68
CA ASP A 51 10.19 33.68 -17.04
C ASP A 51 11.64 33.92 -17.49
N GLY A 52 12.58 33.11 -17.00
CA GLY A 52 13.99 33.19 -17.38
C GLY A 52 14.68 34.54 -17.09
N ALA A 53 14.05 35.46 -16.33
CA ALA A 53 14.63 36.77 -16.06
C ALA A 53 15.91 36.73 -15.22
N TYR A 54 16.07 35.71 -14.38
CA TYR A 54 17.27 35.48 -13.59
C TYR A 54 17.81 34.07 -13.88
N SER A 55 19.14 33.92 -13.93
CA SER A 55 19.75 32.61 -14.10
C SER A 55 19.66 31.79 -12.80
N PRO A 56 19.08 30.58 -12.81
CA PRO A 56 19.08 29.70 -11.64
C PRO A 56 20.49 29.30 -11.25
N GLU A 57 20.81 29.37 -9.96
CA GLU A 57 22.10 28.93 -9.42
C GLU A 57 21.97 27.51 -8.85
N GLY A 58 22.81 26.59 -9.32
CA GLY A 58 22.89 25.25 -8.76
C GLY A 58 23.49 25.29 -7.36
N ILE A 59 22.75 24.83 -6.36
CA ILE A 59 23.17 24.98 -4.95
C ILE A 59 24.42 24.13 -4.66
N TRP A 60 24.63 23.00 -5.31
CA TRP A 60 25.82 22.15 -5.07
C TRP A 60 27.06 22.54 -5.87
N LEU A 61 27.04 23.68 -6.59
CA LEU A 61 28.25 24.19 -7.24
C LEU A 61 29.36 24.42 -6.19
N ASN A 62 30.59 24.07 -6.56
CA ASN A 62 31.76 24.10 -5.68
C ASN A 62 31.67 23.16 -4.46
N THR A 63 30.90 22.07 -4.59
CA THR A 63 30.89 20.95 -3.64
C THR A 63 31.28 19.66 -4.36
N PRO A 64 31.59 18.56 -3.64
CA PRO A 64 31.82 17.25 -4.26
C PRO A 64 30.65 16.74 -5.11
N TYR A 65 29.43 17.29 -4.95
CA TYR A 65 28.22 16.85 -5.65
C TYR A 65 27.87 17.71 -6.88
N GLN A 66 28.76 18.62 -7.30
CA GLN A 66 28.48 19.57 -8.39
C GLN A 66 28.12 18.93 -9.73
N GLN A 67 28.51 17.67 -9.95
CA GLN A 67 28.24 16.92 -11.19
C GLN A 67 26.92 16.14 -11.13
N TRP A 68 26.18 16.17 -10.02
CA TRP A 68 24.90 15.46 -9.87
C TRP A 68 23.76 16.27 -10.48
N TYR A 69 23.82 16.53 -11.78
CA TYR A 69 22.90 17.43 -12.48
C TYR A 69 21.43 17.01 -12.34
N ASP A 70 21.14 15.72 -12.41
CA ASP A 70 19.77 15.18 -12.30
C ASP A 70 19.15 15.39 -10.91
N LEU A 71 19.97 15.61 -9.88
CA LEU A 71 19.54 15.81 -8.49
C LEU A 71 19.84 17.22 -7.97
N MET A 72 20.50 18.06 -8.78
CA MET A 72 20.92 19.41 -8.40
C MET A 72 19.68 20.24 -8.02
N PRO A 73 19.59 20.75 -6.78
CA PRO A 73 18.60 21.76 -6.45
C PRO A 73 19.10 23.13 -6.91
N TYR A 74 18.19 23.96 -7.41
CA TYR A 74 18.50 25.30 -7.90
C TYR A 74 17.80 26.35 -7.04
N ILE A 75 18.45 27.48 -6.80
CA ILE A 75 17.81 28.69 -6.28
C ILE A 75 17.70 29.72 -7.38
N VAL A 76 16.55 30.39 -7.46
CA VAL A 76 16.37 31.52 -8.37
C VAL A 76 15.50 32.61 -7.75
N LYS A 77 15.90 33.86 -7.95
CA LYS A 77 15.09 35.02 -7.57
C LYS A 77 13.90 35.16 -8.52
N LEU A 78 12.73 35.43 -7.97
CA LEU A 78 11.52 35.72 -8.74
C LEU A 78 11.04 37.15 -8.52
N SER A 79 10.40 37.70 -9.55
CA SER A 79 9.51 38.83 -9.39
C SER A 79 8.16 38.33 -8.82
N PRO A 80 7.47 39.09 -7.95
CA PRO A 80 6.09 38.77 -7.54
C PRO A 80 5.11 38.69 -8.72
N GLN A 81 5.46 39.22 -9.89
CA GLN A 81 4.67 39.13 -11.14
C GLN A 81 5.23 38.10 -12.13
N SER A 82 6.11 37.20 -11.68
CA SER A 82 6.71 36.18 -12.53
C SER A 82 5.65 35.29 -13.21
N PRO A 83 5.68 35.10 -14.55
CA PRO A 83 4.79 34.18 -15.25
C PRO A 83 4.92 32.72 -14.76
N PHE A 84 6.05 32.36 -14.15
CA PHE A 84 6.26 31.05 -13.54
C PHE A 84 5.31 30.80 -12.37
N LEU A 85 4.92 31.83 -11.61
CA LEU A 85 3.98 31.70 -10.48
C LEU A 85 2.57 31.30 -10.97
N THR A 86 2.16 31.77 -12.14
CA THR A 86 0.93 31.34 -12.81
C THR A 86 0.99 29.86 -13.18
N TRP A 87 2.15 29.36 -13.63
CA TRP A 87 2.31 27.94 -13.91
C TRP A 87 2.23 27.08 -12.64
N LEU A 88 2.89 27.51 -11.56
CA LEU A 88 2.84 26.81 -10.27
C LEU A 88 1.41 26.63 -9.75
N SER A 89 0.54 27.57 -10.06
CA SER A 89 -0.86 27.53 -9.63
C SER A 89 -1.71 26.53 -10.42
N ASN A 90 -1.24 26.09 -11.57
CA ASN A 90 -1.96 25.21 -12.49
C ASN A 90 -1.33 23.81 -12.60
N THR A 91 -0.13 23.61 -12.08
CA THR A 91 0.58 22.33 -12.17
C THR A 91 -0.01 21.30 -11.20
N THR A 92 -0.15 20.06 -11.66
CA THR A 92 -0.47 18.90 -10.81
C THR A 92 0.78 18.25 -10.23
N THR A 93 1.96 18.74 -10.61
CA THR A 93 3.24 18.22 -10.15
C THR A 93 3.44 18.66 -8.70
N CYS A 94 3.78 17.75 -7.78
CA CYS A 94 3.95 18.06 -6.35
C CYS A 94 5.42 18.21 -5.94
N ASN A 95 6.36 17.66 -6.73
CA ASN A 95 7.79 17.62 -6.44
C ASN A 95 8.60 18.70 -7.18
N TRP A 96 7.97 19.81 -7.56
CA TRP A 96 8.61 20.90 -8.31
C TRP A 96 9.61 21.71 -7.48
N GLY A 97 9.41 21.77 -6.15
CA GLY A 97 10.16 22.68 -5.29
C GLY A 97 9.29 23.34 -4.22
N TRP A 98 9.69 24.54 -3.83
CA TRP A 98 8.94 25.44 -2.95
C TRP A 98 9.34 26.92 -3.18
N LEU A 99 8.51 27.85 -2.73
CA LEU A 99 8.83 29.29 -2.73
C LEU A 99 9.13 29.78 -1.32
N ALA A 100 9.89 30.85 -1.22
CA ALA A 100 10.11 31.53 0.05
C ALA A 100 10.39 33.02 -0.09
N PHE A 101 9.97 33.78 0.93
CA PHE A 101 10.44 35.14 1.14
C PHE A 101 11.60 35.19 2.13
N SER A 102 12.53 36.09 1.86
CA SER A 102 13.71 36.36 2.69
C SER A 102 14.08 37.84 2.70
N HIS A 103 14.75 38.27 3.78
CA HIS A 103 15.45 39.55 3.85
C HIS A 103 16.87 39.50 3.27
N TYR A 104 17.42 38.31 3.08
CA TYR A 104 18.81 38.08 2.69
C TYR A 104 18.92 37.80 1.19
N SER A 105 20.05 38.20 0.62
CA SER A 105 20.36 37.99 -0.79
C SER A 105 20.66 36.51 -1.10
N GLN A 106 20.64 36.17 -2.38
CA GLN A 106 20.94 34.80 -2.84
C GLN A 106 22.34 34.36 -2.43
N THR A 107 23.32 35.28 -2.48
CA THR A 107 24.71 35.02 -2.08
C THR A 107 24.86 34.72 -0.60
N GLU A 108 23.95 35.21 0.25
CA GLU A 108 23.91 34.91 1.68
C GLU A 108 23.20 33.58 1.98
N LEU A 109 22.19 33.22 1.18
CA LEU A 109 21.37 32.02 1.39
C LEU A 109 22.03 30.73 0.86
N VAL A 110 22.70 30.79 -0.30
CA VAL A 110 23.31 29.60 -0.94
C VAL A 110 24.29 28.86 -0.03
N PRO A 111 25.20 29.52 0.71
CA PRO A 111 26.08 28.83 1.66
C PRO A 111 25.31 28.04 2.73
N GLN A 112 24.22 28.59 3.28
CA GLN A 112 23.40 27.92 4.29
C GLN A 112 22.68 26.69 3.69
N LEU A 113 22.12 26.83 2.49
CA LEU A 113 21.48 25.72 1.79
C LEU A 113 22.47 24.59 1.44
N LYS A 114 23.75 24.92 1.16
CA LYS A 114 24.81 23.91 0.96
C LYS A 114 25.05 23.07 2.20
N LEU A 115 25.00 23.66 3.39
CA LEU A 115 25.17 22.92 4.66
C LEU A 115 24.05 21.88 4.88
N LEU A 116 22.85 22.14 4.35
CA LEU A 116 21.70 21.23 4.40
C LEU A 116 21.79 20.07 3.40
N THR A 117 22.89 19.91 2.65
CA THR A 117 23.03 18.79 1.70
C THR A 117 22.88 17.44 2.40
N LYS A 118 23.30 17.37 3.67
CA LYS A 118 23.24 16.16 4.49
C LYS A 118 22.77 16.45 5.90
N VAL A 119 22.15 15.44 6.50
CA VAL A 119 21.67 15.43 7.87
C VAL A 119 22.09 14.15 8.57
N ILE A 120 22.11 14.18 9.89
CA ILE A 120 22.33 13.03 10.76
C ILE A 120 20.98 12.44 11.14
N LEU A 121 20.82 11.13 11.02
CA LEU A 121 19.65 10.40 11.52
C LEU A 121 19.80 10.09 13.03
N PRO A 122 18.73 9.74 13.77
CA PRO A 122 18.82 9.36 15.18
C PRO A 122 19.78 8.20 15.48
N ASP A 123 20.10 7.37 14.48
CA ASP A 123 21.06 6.27 14.58
C ASP A 123 22.51 6.67 14.21
N ASN A 124 22.79 7.98 14.13
CA ASN A 124 24.06 8.60 13.75
C ASN A 124 24.51 8.34 12.31
N LYS A 125 23.62 7.89 11.41
CA LYS A 125 23.94 7.81 9.97
C LYS A 125 23.82 9.15 9.30
N GLU A 126 24.81 9.48 8.48
CA GLU A 126 24.80 10.64 7.60
C GLU A 126 24.09 10.30 6.28
N VAL A 127 23.04 11.04 5.94
CA VAL A 127 22.24 10.82 4.73
C VAL A 127 22.00 12.12 3.96
N PHE A 128 21.76 12.02 2.66
CA PHE A 128 21.35 13.18 1.85
C PHE A 128 19.98 13.68 2.28
N PHE A 129 19.87 15.00 2.44
CA PHE A 129 18.63 15.64 2.83
C PHE A 129 18.01 16.35 1.62
N ARG A 130 16.91 15.78 1.13
CA ARG A 130 16.20 16.26 -0.06
C ARG A 130 15.30 17.46 0.27
N TYR A 131 15.84 18.51 0.87
CA TYR A 131 15.05 19.67 1.32
C TYR A 131 14.34 20.42 0.19
N TRP A 132 14.75 20.24 -1.07
CA TRP A 132 14.06 20.83 -2.23
C TRP A 132 12.74 20.10 -2.56
N ASP A 133 12.53 18.89 -2.03
CA ASP A 133 11.28 18.17 -2.18
C ASP A 133 10.24 18.77 -1.22
N GLY A 134 9.29 19.53 -1.77
CA GLY A 134 8.32 20.30 -1.00
C GLY A 134 7.50 19.42 -0.04
N GLY A 135 6.97 18.29 -0.51
CA GLY A 135 6.18 17.39 0.35
C GLY A 135 7.01 16.86 1.52
N PHE A 136 8.23 16.38 1.23
CA PHE A 136 9.16 15.89 2.24
C PHE A 136 9.52 16.96 3.28
N LEU A 137 9.90 18.17 2.84
CA LEU A 137 10.29 19.26 3.73
C LEU A 137 9.11 19.74 4.61
N ALA A 138 7.87 19.71 4.10
CA ALA A 138 6.66 20.09 4.84
C ALA A 138 6.53 19.30 6.14
N LYS A 139 6.70 17.98 6.02
CA LYS A 139 6.55 17.06 7.14
C LYS A 139 7.64 17.25 8.17
N ILE A 140 8.88 17.42 7.70
CA ILE A 140 10.01 17.70 8.59
C ILE A 140 9.73 18.97 9.40
N LEU A 141 9.32 20.07 8.75
CA LEU A 141 9.02 21.32 9.43
C LEU A 141 7.82 21.21 10.39
N MET A 142 6.77 20.48 10.02
CA MET A 142 5.60 20.25 10.86
C MET A 142 5.92 19.48 12.15
N ALA A 143 6.89 18.56 12.09
CA ALA A 143 7.42 17.85 13.28
C ALA A 143 8.60 18.56 13.96
N SER A 144 8.98 19.75 13.50
CA SER A 144 10.09 20.53 14.06
C SER A 144 9.60 21.51 15.13
N THR A 145 10.40 21.72 16.17
CA THR A 145 10.24 22.89 17.05
C THR A 145 10.58 24.18 16.29
N SER A 146 10.18 25.33 16.81
CA SER A 146 10.54 26.63 16.22
C SER A 146 12.06 26.78 16.04
N GLU A 147 12.86 26.40 17.04
CA GLU A 147 14.32 26.44 16.96
C GLU A 147 14.88 25.53 15.84
N GLN A 148 14.31 24.34 15.67
CA GLN A 148 14.68 23.42 14.60
C GLN A 148 14.31 23.96 13.22
N GLN A 149 13.12 24.56 13.08
CA GLN A 149 12.69 25.20 11.82
C GLN A 149 13.66 26.34 11.44
N GLN A 150 14.05 27.16 12.42
CA GLN A 150 15.01 28.24 12.22
C GLN A 150 16.41 27.72 11.85
N THR A 151 16.84 26.60 12.43
CA THR A 151 18.12 25.97 12.10
C THR A 151 18.10 25.35 10.70
N LEU A 152 17.00 24.68 10.33
CA LEU A 152 16.82 24.01 9.05
C LEU A 152 16.73 24.97 7.87
N LEU A 153 16.08 26.11 8.03
CA LEU A 153 15.85 27.07 6.93
C LEU A 153 16.22 28.49 7.35
N SER A 154 17.42 28.62 7.91
CA SER A 154 17.97 29.92 8.29
C SER A 154 17.97 30.89 7.11
N GLY A 155 17.59 32.14 7.38
CA GLY A 155 17.49 33.21 6.41
C GLY A 155 16.13 33.31 5.72
N PHE A 156 15.26 32.31 5.80
CA PHE A 156 13.90 32.40 5.25
C PHE A 156 12.88 32.84 6.32
N SER A 157 11.83 33.52 5.89
CA SER A 157 10.81 34.08 6.80
C SER A 157 9.45 33.41 6.65
N THR A 158 9.02 33.18 5.41
CA THR A 158 7.77 32.47 5.12
C THR A 158 7.95 31.66 3.85
N LEU A 159 7.37 30.47 3.83
CA LEU A 159 7.46 29.49 2.75
C LEU A 159 6.09 29.24 2.18
N TRP A 160 6.04 29.02 0.87
CA TRP A 160 4.91 28.38 0.19
C TRP A 160 5.34 26.99 -0.26
N LEU A 161 4.74 25.97 0.35
CA LEU A 161 5.23 24.61 0.24
C LEU A 161 4.05 23.64 0.43
N ASP A 162 3.92 22.67 -0.48
CA ASP A 162 2.79 21.72 -0.54
C ASP A 162 1.40 22.39 -0.45
N ASN A 163 1.23 23.50 -1.18
CA ASN A 163 0.02 24.35 -1.16
C ASN A 163 -0.35 24.91 0.23
N GLN A 164 0.64 25.08 1.11
CA GLN A 164 0.47 25.63 2.45
C GLN A 164 1.48 26.76 2.71
N VAL A 165 1.07 27.69 3.56
CA VAL A 165 1.95 28.74 4.08
C VAL A 165 2.58 28.26 5.38
N ILE A 166 3.92 28.25 5.44
CA ILE A 166 4.67 27.97 6.65
C ILE A 166 5.43 29.24 7.05
N ASN A 167 5.10 29.79 8.22
CA ASN A 167 5.83 30.92 8.77
C ASN A 167 6.96 30.40 9.64
N LEU A 168 8.18 30.79 9.31
CA LEU A 168 9.35 30.46 10.10
C LEU A 168 9.54 31.50 11.21
N PRO A 169 10.13 31.13 12.36
CA PRO A 169 10.52 32.10 13.38
C PRO A 169 11.50 33.15 12.82
N GLU A 170 11.53 34.34 13.41
CA GLU A 170 12.43 35.40 12.95
C GLU A 170 13.90 34.94 12.99
N SER A 171 14.52 34.95 11.82
CA SER A 171 15.87 34.44 11.60
C SER A 171 16.93 35.51 11.75
N SER A 172 17.95 35.26 12.57
CA SER A 172 19.32 35.73 12.33
C SER A 172 20.06 34.71 11.47
N THR A 173 20.91 35.15 10.53
CA THR A 173 21.90 34.27 9.89
C THR A 173 22.95 33.91 10.94
N GLN A 174 22.72 32.84 11.69
CA GLN A 174 23.78 32.24 12.48
C GLN A 174 24.59 31.31 11.60
N ASP A 175 25.91 31.46 11.59
CA ASP A 175 26.84 30.49 11.02
C ASP A 175 26.84 29.22 11.87
N ASN A 176 25.78 28.42 11.75
CA ASN A 176 25.71 27.13 12.41
C ASN A 176 26.31 26.07 11.47
N HIS A 177 27.62 25.85 11.60
CA HIS A 177 28.35 24.86 10.80
C HIS A 177 28.09 23.40 11.22
N ALA A 178 27.28 23.18 12.26
CA ALA A 178 26.95 21.83 12.71
C ALA A 178 25.94 21.17 11.76
N MET A 179 26.22 19.92 11.38
CA MET A 179 25.27 19.11 10.62
C MET A 179 24.02 18.85 11.46
N ILE A 180 22.85 19.07 10.86
CA ILE A 180 21.57 18.97 11.57
C ILE A 180 21.21 17.52 11.81
N THR A 181 20.76 17.19 13.02
CA THR A 181 20.23 15.87 13.37
C THR A 181 18.70 15.87 13.29
N LEU A 182 18.13 14.99 12.47
CA LEU A 182 16.69 14.77 12.44
C LEU A 182 16.24 13.94 13.65
N THR A 183 15.06 14.24 14.18
CA THR A 183 14.44 13.52 15.29
C THR A 183 13.67 12.30 14.82
N ALA A 184 13.42 11.35 15.72
CA ALA A 184 12.58 10.19 15.42
C ALA A 184 11.14 10.59 15.04
N GLN A 185 10.62 11.69 15.61
CA GLN A 185 9.28 12.21 15.29
C GLN A 185 9.20 12.78 13.87
N GLN A 186 10.26 13.45 13.40
CA GLN A 186 10.32 13.94 12.02
C GLN A 186 10.33 12.78 11.02
N LEU A 187 11.04 11.69 11.34
CA LEU A 187 11.09 10.49 10.49
C LEU A 187 9.76 9.72 10.50
N SER A 188 9.08 9.63 11.64
CA SER A 188 7.82 8.88 11.74
C SER A 188 6.71 9.44 10.84
N LEU A 189 6.63 10.78 10.67
CA LEU A 189 5.66 11.38 9.75
C LEU A 189 5.90 10.99 8.28
N LEU A 190 7.16 10.82 7.89
CA LEU A 190 7.50 10.37 6.54
C LEU A 190 7.14 8.91 6.33
N ASP A 191 7.30 8.08 7.36
CA ASP A 191 6.93 6.67 7.30
C ASP A 191 5.41 6.48 7.27
N GLU A 192 4.66 7.26 8.04
CA GLU A 192 3.19 7.28 8.00
C GLU A 192 2.66 7.67 6.62
N GLU A 193 3.23 8.69 5.97
CA GLU A 193 2.84 9.11 4.62
C GLU A 193 3.15 8.04 3.57
N LYS A 194 4.35 7.45 3.59
CA LYS A 194 4.70 6.33 2.70
C LYS A 194 3.72 5.17 2.84
N LEU A 195 3.33 4.83 4.07
CA LEU A 195 2.35 3.78 4.34
C LEU A 195 0.96 4.18 3.83
N TYR A 196 0.56 5.44 4.01
CA TYR A 196 -0.70 5.95 3.47
C TYR A 196 -0.72 5.89 1.94
N GLU A 197 0.31 6.37 1.27
CA GLU A 197 0.45 6.32 -0.19
C GLU A 197 0.40 4.89 -0.71
N LEU A 198 1.17 3.98 -0.11
CA LEU A 198 1.16 2.57 -0.48
C LEU A 198 -0.24 1.98 -0.31
N ARG A 199 -0.95 2.29 0.78
CA ARG A 199 -2.33 1.84 1.00
C ARG A 199 -3.27 2.36 -0.08
N GLN A 200 -3.18 3.63 -0.46
CA GLN A 200 -4.00 4.20 -1.54
C GLN A 200 -3.68 3.53 -2.89
N GLU A 201 -2.40 3.27 -3.15
CA GLU A 201 -1.95 2.61 -4.37
C GLU A 201 -2.47 1.17 -4.45
N LEU A 202 -2.39 0.39 -3.37
CA LEU A 202 -2.95 -0.97 -3.30
C LEU A 202 -4.47 -0.96 -3.45
N LYS A 203 -5.16 0.03 -2.86
CA LYS A 203 -6.61 0.21 -3.01
C LYS A 203 -7.00 0.47 -4.47
N LEU A 204 -6.26 1.36 -5.14
CA LEU A 204 -6.47 1.64 -6.56
C LEU A 204 -6.17 0.40 -7.40
N TYR A 205 -5.06 -0.29 -7.12
CA TYR A 205 -4.67 -1.51 -7.80
C TYR A 205 -5.74 -2.61 -7.68
N LEU A 206 -6.29 -2.83 -6.48
CA LEU A 206 -7.38 -3.78 -6.25
C LEU A 206 -8.64 -3.42 -7.07
N LYS A 207 -9.00 -2.14 -7.10
CA LYS A 207 -10.18 -1.66 -7.85
C LYS A 207 -10.01 -1.83 -9.36
N THR A 208 -8.80 -1.60 -9.87
CA THR A 208 -8.47 -1.66 -11.30
C THR A 208 -8.30 -3.09 -11.79
N ASN A 209 -7.53 -3.93 -11.08
CA ASN A 209 -7.21 -5.29 -11.51
C ASN A 209 -8.24 -6.34 -11.07
N TYR A 210 -8.94 -6.09 -9.95
CA TYR A 210 -9.96 -7.00 -9.41
C TYR A 210 -11.32 -6.31 -9.19
N PRO A 211 -11.89 -5.62 -10.20
CA PRO A 211 -13.10 -4.78 -10.04
C PRO A 211 -14.33 -5.57 -9.60
N LYS A 212 -14.41 -6.87 -9.92
CA LYS A 212 -15.50 -7.74 -9.45
C LYS A 212 -15.32 -8.09 -7.97
N LYS A 213 -14.12 -8.52 -7.54
CA LYS A 213 -13.84 -8.82 -6.12
C LYS A 213 -14.06 -7.58 -5.26
N SER A 214 -13.52 -6.43 -5.65
CA SER A 214 -13.72 -5.16 -4.94
C SER A 214 -15.21 -4.82 -4.74
N ARG A 215 -16.05 -4.99 -5.77
CA ARG A 215 -17.50 -4.79 -5.65
C ARG A 215 -18.17 -5.81 -4.73
N MET A 216 -17.76 -7.08 -4.79
CA MET A 216 -18.35 -8.15 -3.98
C MET A 216 -17.99 -8.04 -2.50
N LEU A 217 -16.80 -7.54 -2.16
CA LEU A 217 -16.35 -7.35 -0.78
C LEU A 217 -17.11 -6.21 -0.09
N GLY A 218 -17.49 -5.18 -0.86
CA GLY A 218 -18.03 -3.94 -0.32
C GLY A 218 -16.96 -3.10 0.39
N SER A 219 -17.31 -1.86 0.75
CA SER A 219 -16.35 -0.90 1.33
C SER A 219 -15.76 -1.40 2.65
N LYS A 220 -16.59 -1.83 3.61
CA LYS A 220 -16.16 -2.26 4.94
C LYS A 220 -15.15 -3.42 4.88
N SER A 221 -15.44 -4.46 4.11
CA SER A 221 -14.53 -5.63 4.01
C SER A 221 -13.29 -5.31 3.18
N THR A 222 -13.40 -4.40 2.19
CA THR A 222 -12.23 -3.91 1.44
C THR A 222 -11.24 -3.19 2.34
N GLU A 223 -11.71 -2.29 3.21
CA GLU A 223 -10.82 -1.60 4.16
C GLU A 223 -10.18 -2.60 5.13
N ARG A 224 -10.95 -3.53 5.71
CA ARG A 224 -10.41 -4.59 6.59
C ARG A 224 -9.37 -5.47 5.89
N PHE A 225 -9.59 -5.82 4.63
CA PHE A 225 -8.63 -6.57 3.82
C PHE A 225 -7.34 -5.78 3.65
N LEU A 226 -7.42 -4.52 3.23
CA LEU A 226 -6.25 -3.66 3.05
C LEU A 226 -5.49 -3.44 4.36
N ASP A 227 -6.19 -3.29 5.48
CA ASP A 227 -5.55 -3.12 6.80
C ASP A 227 -4.74 -4.36 7.19
N LEU A 228 -5.26 -5.57 6.93
CA LEU A 228 -4.51 -6.81 7.15
C LEU A 228 -3.31 -6.95 6.21
N ILE A 229 -3.47 -6.57 4.93
CA ILE A 229 -2.37 -6.58 3.97
C ILE A 229 -1.27 -5.61 4.39
N MET A 230 -1.62 -4.37 4.78
CA MET A 230 -0.64 -3.38 5.26
C MET A 230 0.07 -3.87 6.53
N LYS A 231 -0.65 -4.50 7.46
CA LYS A 231 -0.05 -5.12 8.65
C LYS A 231 0.98 -6.18 8.29
N LYS A 232 0.68 -7.06 7.32
CA LYS A 232 1.59 -8.12 6.87
C LYS A 232 2.78 -7.58 6.08
N ILE A 233 2.57 -6.62 5.20
CA ILE A 233 3.65 -5.90 4.50
C ILE A 233 4.65 -5.33 5.50
N ASN A 234 4.16 -4.69 6.56
CA ASN A 234 5.01 -4.17 7.63
C ASN A 234 5.70 -5.30 8.43
N GLN A 235 4.96 -6.34 8.80
CA GLN A 235 5.49 -7.49 9.56
C GLN A 235 6.65 -8.18 8.83
N TYR A 236 6.52 -8.43 7.52
CA TYR A 236 7.55 -9.08 6.70
C TYR A 236 8.53 -8.07 6.09
N GLN A 237 8.40 -6.77 6.41
CA GLN A 237 9.23 -5.69 5.90
C GLN A 237 9.37 -5.71 4.37
N ILE A 238 8.25 -5.90 3.66
CA ILE A 238 8.25 -5.99 2.20
C ILE A 238 8.73 -4.65 1.60
N PRO A 239 9.89 -4.60 0.93
CA PRO A 239 10.61 -3.35 0.73
C PRO A 239 10.06 -2.51 -0.44
N ARG A 240 9.36 -3.13 -1.40
CA ARG A 240 8.96 -2.48 -2.65
C ARG A 240 7.46 -2.53 -2.94
N LYS A 241 6.98 -1.50 -3.64
CA LYS A 241 5.56 -1.33 -4.01
C LYS A 241 5.06 -2.42 -4.96
N ASP A 242 5.88 -2.89 -5.88
CA ASP A 242 5.58 -4.00 -6.80
C ASP A 242 5.46 -5.34 -6.04
N GLN A 243 6.37 -5.61 -5.11
CA GLN A 243 6.27 -6.78 -4.23
C GLN A 243 5.04 -6.73 -3.32
N ALA A 244 4.66 -5.56 -2.81
CA ALA A 244 3.42 -5.39 -2.06
C ALA A 244 2.16 -5.74 -2.90
N LYS A 245 2.15 -5.42 -4.19
CA LYS A 245 1.09 -5.83 -5.13
C LYS A 245 1.08 -7.34 -5.34
N GLN A 246 2.25 -7.95 -5.53
CA GLN A 246 2.38 -9.42 -5.64
C GLN A 246 1.88 -10.13 -4.38
N PHE A 247 2.20 -9.61 -3.20
CA PHE A 247 1.71 -10.15 -1.93
C PHE A 247 0.18 -10.04 -1.81
N LEU A 248 -0.39 -8.90 -2.23
CA LEU A 248 -1.84 -8.71 -2.32
C LEU A 248 -2.49 -9.72 -3.28
N ASP A 249 -1.86 -9.99 -4.43
CA ASP A 249 -2.37 -10.95 -5.42
C ASP A 249 -2.37 -12.39 -4.85
N LEU A 250 -1.29 -12.79 -4.18
CA LEU A 250 -1.23 -14.06 -3.46
C LEU A 250 -2.34 -14.17 -2.41
N ALA A 251 -2.55 -13.13 -1.60
CA ALA A 251 -3.62 -13.10 -0.62
C ALA A 251 -5.02 -13.21 -1.25
N LEU A 252 -5.26 -12.60 -2.41
CA LEU A 252 -6.53 -12.71 -3.12
C LEU A 252 -6.80 -14.11 -3.68
N ILE A 253 -5.76 -14.91 -3.93
CA ILE A 253 -5.85 -16.26 -4.51
C ILE A 253 -5.91 -17.31 -3.40
N LEU A 254 -5.07 -17.17 -2.37
CA LEU A 254 -4.82 -18.19 -1.35
C LEU A 254 -5.54 -17.91 -0.03
N GLY A 255 -6.14 -16.73 0.12
CA GLY A 255 -6.72 -16.24 1.37
C GLY A 255 -5.80 -15.22 2.06
N THR A 256 -6.37 -14.32 2.86
CA THR A 256 -5.64 -13.21 3.49
C THR A 256 -4.58 -13.70 4.48
N HIS A 257 -4.71 -14.92 4.99
CA HIS A 257 -3.81 -15.53 5.96
C HIS A 257 -2.93 -16.64 5.36
N PHE A 258 -2.69 -16.64 4.05
CA PHE A 258 -1.88 -17.69 3.40
C PHE A 258 -0.48 -17.87 4.00
N ASP A 259 0.09 -16.79 4.55
CA ASP A 259 1.38 -16.73 5.24
C ASP A 259 1.45 -17.54 6.53
N THR A 260 0.31 -17.81 7.16
CA THR A 260 0.23 -18.66 8.36
C THR A 260 -0.50 -19.97 8.11
N ASP A 261 -0.85 -20.29 6.86
CA ASP A 261 -1.62 -21.47 6.52
C ASP A 261 -0.77 -22.74 6.65
N PRO A 262 -1.10 -23.68 7.56
CA PRO A 262 -0.32 -24.91 7.73
C PRO A 262 -0.26 -25.77 6.47
N MET A 263 -1.26 -25.67 5.58
CA MET A 263 -1.31 -26.42 4.32
C MET A 263 -0.39 -25.81 3.24
N LEU A 264 -0.02 -24.53 3.38
CA LEU A 264 0.86 -23.82 2.43
C LEU A 264 2.25 -23.54 3.00
N TYR A 265 2.43 -23.72 4.31
CA TYR A 265 3.60 -23.30 5.08
C TYR A 265 4.95 -23.67 4.44
N HIS A 266 5.07 -24.88 3.92
CA HIS A 266 6.34 -25.38 3.37
C HIS A 266 6.77 -24.70 2.07
N TRP A 267 5.85 -24.14 1.28
CA TRP A 267 6.18 -23.27 0.15
C TRP A 267 6.34 -21.81 0.60
N VAL A 268 5.46 -21.35 1.48
CA VAL A 268 5.31 -19.92 1.80
C VAL A 268 6.38 -19.41 2.77
N ASN A 269 6.59 -20.11 3.89
CA ASN A 269 7.46 -19.63 4.96
C ASN A 269 8.92 -19.42 4.52
N PRO A 270 9.56 -20.35 3.77
CA PRO A 270 10.96 -20.16 3.34
C PRO A 270 11.18 -18.90 2.50
N ARG A 271 10.16 -18.44 1.76
CA ARG A 271 10.22 -17.26 0.90
C ARG A 271 9.83 -15.98 1.63
N LEU A 272 8.86 -16.05 2.54
CA LEU A 272 8.42 -14.85 3.29
C LEU A 272 9.43 -14.42 4.36
N ILE A 273 10.20 -15.32 4.96
CA ILE A 273 11.20 -14.93 5.97
C ILE A 273 12.41 -14.19 5.37
N THR A 274 12.64 -14.33 4.05
CA THR A 274 13.79 -13.74 3.34
C THR A 274 13.42 -12.50 2.51
N VAL A 275 12.12 -12.23 2.32
CA VAL A 275 11.60 -11.17 1.44
C VAL A 275 12.10 -9.76 1.75
N ALA A 276 12.45 -9.49 3.00
CA ALA A 276 12.98 -8.20 3.43
C ALA A 276 14.34 -7.89 2.79
N THR A 277 15.15 -8.93 2.55
CA THR A 277 16.53 -8.81 2.04
C THR A 277 16.67 -9.31 0.61
N ASP A 278 15.80 -10.22 0.18
CA ASP A 278 15.85 -10.82 -1.15
C ASP A 278 14.67 -10.35 -2.01
N ILE A 279 15.03 -9.64 -3.08
CA ILE A 279 14.07 -8.97 -3.97
C ILE A 279 13.32 -9.94 -4.89
N ILE A 280 13.81 -11.17 -5.07
CA ILE A 280 13.15 -12.17 -5.93
C ILE A 280 12.30 -13.17 -5.15
N SER A 281 12.30 -13.17 -3.81
CA SER A 281 11.64 -14.23 -3.03
C SER A 281 10.14 -14.38 -3.29
N LEU A 282 9.40 -13.29 -3.55
CA LEU A 282 7.97 -13.39 -3.89
C LEU A 282 7.73 -13.90 -5.32
N ILE A 283 8.68 -13.65 -6.23
CA ILE A 283 8.63 -14.21 -7.59
C ILE A 283 8.84 -15.71 -7.50
N GLU A 284 9.87 -16.14 -6.77
CA GLU A 284 10.14 -17.56 -6.52
C GLU A 284 8.99 -18.24 -5.77
N LEU A 285 8.36 -17.56 -4.80
CA LEU A 285 7.17 -18.09 -4.13
C LEU A 285 6.03 -18.35 -5.12
N ASN A 286 5.79 -17.41 -6.03
CA ASN A 286 4.78 -17.59 -7.06
C ASN A 286 5.13 -18.76 -7.99
N GLU A 287 6.41 -18.95 -8.34
CA GLU A 287 6.88 -20.09 -9.13
C GLU A 287 6.71 -21.43 -8.39
N ASP A 288 7.11 -21.48 -7.11
CA ASP A 288 7.00 -22.65 -6.24
C ASP A 288 5.55 -23.10 -6.09
N LEU A 289 4.62 -22.15 -5.96
CA LEU A 289 3.19 -22.42 -5.87
C LEU A 289 2.55 -22.73 -7.23
N SER A 290 3.14 -22.26 -8.33
CA SER A 290 2.54 -22.39 -9.66
C SER A 290 2.35 -23.85 -10.10
N THR A 291 3.33 -24.71 -9.81
CA THR A 291 3.28 -26.14 -10.17
C THR A 291 2.20 -26.90 -9.40
N PRO A 292 2.19 -26.92 -8.05
CA PRO A 292 1.15 -27.62 -7.31
C PRO A 292 -0.25 -27.07 -7.59
N LEU A 293 -0.42 -25.76 -7.77
CA LEU A 293 -1.72 -25.18 -8.15
C LEU A 293 -2.17 -25.65 -9.54
N ARG A 294 -1.28 -25.65 -10.54
CA ARG A 294 -1.60 -26.17 -11.88
C ARG A 294 -1.96 -27.65 -11.85
N MET A 295 -1.21 -28.46 -11.10
CA MET A 295 -1.48 -29.90 -10.96
C MET A 295 -2.83 -30.15 -10.28
N SER A 296 -3.16 -29.36 -9.25
CA SER A 296 -4.45 -29.45 -8.56
C SER A 296 -5.62 -29.00 -9.44
N MET A 297 -5.47 -27.90 -10.19
CA MET A 297 -6.58 -27.28 -10.93
C MET A 297 -6.79 -27.89 -12.33
N GLY A 298 -5.78 -28.58 -12.86
CA GLY A 298 -5.79 -29.12 -14.22
C GLY A 298 -5.61 -28.04 -15.30
N PRO A 299 -5.38 -28.47 -16.56
CA PRO A 299 -5.26 -27.55 -17.67
C PRO A 299 -6.55 -26.75 -17.85
N ASN A 300 -6.43 -25.43 -18.04
CA ASN A 300 -7.56 -24.51 -18.18
C ASN A 300 -8.61 -24.66 -17.06
N LEU A 301 -8.19 -24.98 -15.83
CA LEU A 301 -9.05 -25.16 -14.66
C LEU A 301 -10.06 -26.32 -14.77
N SER A 302 -9.84 -27.27 -15.69
CA SER A 302 -10.76 -28.39 -15.96
C SER A 302 -11.07 -29.24 -14.73
N ILE A 303 -10.03 -29.68 -13.99
CA ILE A 303 -10.20 -30.47 -12.77
C ILE A 303 -10.92 -29.65 -11.71
N TYR A 304 -10.54 -28.38 -11.54
CA TYR A 304 -11.19 -27.52 -10.55
C TYR A 304 -12.69 -27.34 -10.84
N LEU A 305 -13.06 -27.10 -12.10
CA LEU A 305 -14.45 -27.02 -12.54
C LEU A 305 -15.22 -28.31 -12.27
N GLU A 306 -14.64 -29.46 -12.62
CA GLU A 306 -15.25 -30.77 -12.36
C GLU A 306 -15.54 -30.96 -10.86
N ARG A 307 -14.60 -30.61 -9.98
CA ARG A 307 -14.78 -30.70 -8.52
C ARG A 307 -15.88 -29.76 -8.02
N LEU A 308 -15.95 -28.54 -8.53
CA LEU A 308 -17.04 -27.61 -8.20
C LEU A 308 -18.41 -28.14 -8.65
N GLU A 309 -18.51 -28.75 -9.83
CA GLU A 309 -19.75 -29.34 -10.33
C GLU A 309 -20.18 -30.55 -9.50
N GLN A 310 -19.25 -31.44 -9.15
CA GLN A 310 -19.49 -32.57 -8.25
C GLN A 310 -20.00 -32.12 -6.87
N LEU A 311 -19.43 -31.05 -6.30
CA LEU A 311 -19.90 -30.46 -5.04
C LEU A 311 -21.36 -29.98 -5.11
N LEU A 312 -21.80 -29.45 -6.25
CA LEU A 312 -23.20 -29.04 -6.43
C LEU A 312 -24.15 -30.24 -6.46
N GLN A 313 -23.73 -31.32 -7.10
CA GLN A 313 -24.53 -32.54 -7.29
C GLN A 313 -24.61 -33.40 -6.02
N LYS A 314 -23.62 -33.31 -5.12
CA LYS A 314 -23.58 -34.14 -3.90
C LYS A 314 -24.78 -33.87 -3.00
N PRO A 315 -25.56 -34.89 -2.61
CA PRO A 315 -26.76 -34.69 -1.79
C PRO A 315 -26.39 -34.33 -0.35
N ILE A 316 -27.16 -33.42 0.26
CA ILE A 316 -26.90 -32.92 1.62
C ILE A 316 -26.96 -34.06 2.65
N HIS A 317 -27.89 -35.01 2.51
CA HIS A 317 -28.05 -36.11 3.45
C HIS A 317 -26.79 -36.98 3.57
N SER A 318 -26.01 -37.14 2.49
CA SER A 318 -24.76 -37.93 2.50
C SER A 318 -23.66 -37.34 3.39
N LEU A 319 -23.83 -36.12 3.89
CA LEU A 319 -22.89 -35.46 4.79
C LEU A 319 -23.08 -35.88 6.25
N PHE A 320 -24.27 -36.37 6.59
CA PHE A 320 -24.65 -36.73 7.97
C PHE A 320 -24.33 -38.19 8.35
N GLU A 321 -23.62 -38.92 7.49
CA GLU A 321 -23.21 -40.32 7.73
C GLU A 321 -21.81 -40.43 8.39
N ILE A 322 -21.19 -39.29 8.71
CA ILE A 322 -19.84 -39.22 9.28
C ILE A 322 -19.90 -39.45 10.80
N THR A 323 -19.20 -40.48 11.28
CA THR A 323 -19.29 -40.99 12.66
C THR A 323 -17.99 -40.93 13.44
N ASN A 324 -16.87 -40.60 12.81
CA ASN A 324 -15.56 -40.51 13.47
C ASN A 324 -14.62 -39.52 12.77
N GLU A 325 -13.55 -39.16 13.46
CA GLU A 325 -12.53 -38.22 12.97
C GLU A 325 -11.85 -38.62 11.66
N LYS A 326 -11.60 -39.92 11.46
CA LYS A 326 -10.98 -40.41 10.23
C LYS A 326 -11.88 -40.14 9.03
N GLN A 327 -13.19 -40.38 9.18
CA GLN A 327 -14.18 -40.11 8.15
C GLN A 327 -14.34 -38.61 7.84
N VAL A 328 -14.08 -37.72 8.81
CA VAL A 328 -14.04 -36.26 8.56
C VAL A 328 -12.97 -35.92 7.55
N VAL A 329 -11.74 -36.41 7.75
CA VAL A 329 -10.61 -36.11 6.87
C VAL A 329 -10.78 -36.83 5.53
N GLU A 330 -11.15 -38.11 5.52
CA GLU A 330 -11.44 -38.87 4.29
C GLU A 330 -12.51 -38.19 3.45
N PHE A 331 -13.55 -37.64 4.09
CA PHE A 331 -14.58 -36.88 3.41
C PHE A 331 -13.98 -35.69 2.64
N VAL A 332 -13.14 -34.87 3.29
CA VAL A 332 -12.52 -33.68 2.66
C VAL A 332 -11.54 -34.07 1.56
N ILE A 333 -10.74 -35.12 1.76
CA ILE A 333 -9.84 -35.67 0.73
C ILE A 333 -10.64 -36.05 -0.52
N ASN A 334 -11.76 -36.75 -0.34
CA ASN A 334 -12.61 -37.19 -1.44
C ASN A 334 -13.31 -36.04 -2.18
N LEU A 335 -13.42 -34.85 -1.58
CA LEU A 335 -13.97 -33.67 -2.28
C LEU A 335 -12.99 -33.08 -3.30
N TYR A 336 -11.69 -33.14 -3.04
CA TYR A 336 -10.67 -32.62 -3.95
C TYR A 336 -9.34 -33.37 -3.82
N PRO A 337 -9.28 -34.61 -4.33
CA PRO A 337 -8.10 -35.48 -4.19
C PRO A 337 -6.82 -34.87 -4.77
N GLU A 338 -6.93 -34.17 -5.91
CA GLU A 338 -5.78 -33.58 -6.59
C GLU A 338 -5.11 -32.49 -5.76
N ARG A 339 -5.90 -31.71 -5.00
CA ARG A 339 -5.36 -30.72 -4.07
C ARG A 339 -4.68 -31.39 -2.88
N TYR A 340 -5.29 -32.44 -2.34
CA TYR A 340 -4.70 -33.18 -1.21
C TYR A 340 -3.36 -33.84 -1.59
N GLN A 341 -3.25 -34.37 -2.82
CA GLN A 341 -2.01 -34.95 -3.33
C GLN A 341 -0.83 -33.98 -3.39
N GLN A 342 -1.08 -32.66 -3.39
CA GLN A 342 -0.03 -31.65 -3.34
C GLN A 342 0.45 -31.38 -1.90
N LEU A 343 -0.32 -31.78 -0.89
CA LEU A 343 0.02 -31.49 0.50
C LEU A 343 1.10 -32.46 1.03
N PRO A 344 1.97 -32.01 1.96
CA PRO A 344 2.86 -32.91 2.67
C PRO A 344 2.08 -33.96 3.48
N PHE A 345 2.73 -35.09 3.75
CA PHE A 345 2.13 -36.23 4.44
C PHE A 345 1.48 -35.84 5.79
N ASN A 346 0.25 -36.29 6.01
CA ASN A 346 -0.58 -36.07 7.20
C ASN A 346 -0.88 -34.60 7.54
N THR A 347 -0.73 -33.67 6.60
CA THR A 347 -0.92 -32.23 6.88
C THR A 347 -2.38 -31.92 7.22
N LEU A 348 -3.33 -32.47 6.47
CA LEU A 348 -4.76 -32.21 6.68
C LEU A 348 -5.28 -32.83 7.98
N GLU A 349 -4.79 -34.02 8.32
CA GLU A 349 -5.08 -34.74 9.56
C GLU A 349 -4.60 -33.94 10.76
N LYS A 350 -3.33 -33.49 10.75
CA LYS A 350 -2.77 -32.64 11.81
C LYS A 350 -3.51 -31.32 11.92
N PHE A 351 -3.84 -30.70 10.77
CA PHE A 351 -4.59 -29.46 10.75
C PHE A 351 -5.97 -29.65 11.40
N TYR A 352 -6.71 -30.70 11.02
CA TYR A 352 -8.02 -31.00 11.61
C TYR A 352 -7.95 -31.19 13.13
N GLN A 353 -6.95 -31.94 13.64
CA GLN A 353 -6.76 -32.13 15.08
C GLN A 353 -6.58 -30.80 15.83
N LEU A 354 -5.87 -29.84 15.23
CA LEU A 354 -5.69 -28.50 15.80
C LEU A 354 -6.98 -27.66 15.77
N GLN A 355 -7.92 -27.95 14.87
CA GLN A 355 -9.18 -27.20 14.74
C GLN A 355 -10.30 -27.71 15.66
N ILE A 356 -10.23 -28.94 16.17
CA ILE A 356 -11.27 -29.53 17.04
C ILE A 356 -11.66 -28.60 18.21
N PRO A 357 -10.71 -28.00 18.98
CA PRO A 357 -11.08 -27.08 20.05
C PRO A 357 -11.86 -25.86 19.56
N TYR A 358 -11.49 -25.32 18.40
CA TYR A 358 -12.19 -24.20 17.79
C TYR A 358 -13.61 -24.59 17.36
N TYR A 359 -13.79 -25.71 16.66
CA TYR A 359 -15.13 -26.17 16.25
C TYR A 359 -16.06 -26.38 17.44
N ASN A 360 -15.57 -27.02 18.50
CA ASN A 360 -16.30 -27.23 19.74
C ASN A 360 -16.69 -25.89 20.40
N SER A 361 -15.82 -24.88 20.35
CA SER A 361 -16.11 -23.54 20.88
C SER A 361 -17.24 -22.83 20.12
N GLN A 362 -17.44 -23.17 18.85
CA GLN A 362 -18.50 -22.65 17.98
C GLN A 362 -19.79 -23.49 18.06
N LEU A 363 -19.90 -24.37 19.07
CA LEU A 363 -21.04 -25.28 19.27
C LEU A 363 -21.26 -26.30 18.13
N PHE A 364 -20.20 -26.59 17.36
CA PHE A 364 -20.19 -27.69 16.39
C PHE A 364 -19.50 -28.89 17.02
N PHE A 365 -20.26 -29.89 17.46
CA PHE A 365 -19.74 -31.09 18.13
C PHE A 365 -19.82 -32.34 17.24
N ASN A 366 -20.64 -32.31 16.19
CA ASN A 366 -20.84 -33.45 15.31
C ASN A 366 -19.74 -33.52 14.24
N TYR A 367 -19.28 -34.73 13.95
CA TYR A 367 -18.28 -34.97 12.91
C TYR A 367 -18.73 -34.50 11.52
N SER A 368 -20.03 -34.54 11.21
CA SER A 368 -20.58 -33.98 9.97
C SER A 368 -20.36 -32.47 9.87
N SER A 369 -20.51 -31.75 10.98
CA SER A 369 -20.24 -30.31 11.05
C SER A 369 -18.78 -30.01 10.86
N HIS A 370 -17.91 -30.77 11.55
CA HIS A 370 -16.46 -30.69 11.39
C HIS A 370 -16.04 -30.88 9.92
N ALA A 371 -16.63 -31.84 9.22
CA ALA A 371 -16.33 -32.11 7.82
C ALA A 371 -16.67 -30.94 6.89
N VAL A 372 -17.78 -30.24 7.14
CA VAL A 372 -18.17 -29.05 6.37
C VAL A 372 -17.25 -27.88 6.66
N LEU A 373 -16.93 -27.63 7.93
CA LEU A 373 -16.02 -26.55 8.34
C LEU A 373 -14.59 -26.78 7.82
N LEU A 374 -14.08 -28.00 7.95
CA LEU A 374 -12.78 -28.40 7.43
C LEU A 374 -12.74 -28.29 5.91
N ALA A 375 -13.82 -28.68 5.21
CA ALA A 375 -13.91 -28.47 3.76
C ALA A 375 -13.85 -26.98 3.40
N MET A 376 -14.53 -26.10 4.13
CA MET A 376 -14.46 -24.66 3.87
C MET A 376 -13.03 -24.12 4.03
N GLN A 377 -12.33 -24.52 5.10
CA GLN A 377 -10.93 -24.14 5.31
C GLN A 377 -10.00 -24.72 4.24
N PHE A 378 -10.23 -25.97 3.83
CA PHE A 378 -9.44 -26.61 2.80
C PHE A 378 -9.59 -25.92 1.43
N PHE A 379 -10.78 -25.44 1.08
CA PHE A 379 -11.01 -24.79 -0.21
C PHE A 379 -10.62 -23.30 -0.20
N LEU A 380 -10.96 -22.58 0.87
CA LEU A 380 -10.93 -21.11 0.92
C LEU A 380 -9.79 -20.53 1.79
N GLY A 381 -9.00 -21.40 2.44
CA GLY A 381 -7.89 -21.02 3.32
C GLY A 381 -8.20 -21.23 4.79
N HIS A 382 -7.18 -21.52 5.60
CA HIS A 382 -7.40 -21.97 6.98
C HIS A 382 -8.12 -20.97 7.89
N ALA A 383 -8.02 -19.66 7.64
CA ALA A 383 -8.63 -18.60 8.45
C ALA A 383 -9.97 -18.10 7.88
N VAL A 384 -10.63 -18.88 7.03
CA VAL A 384 -11.82 -18.47 6.26
C VAL A 384 -12.94 -17.83 7.11
N PHE A 385 -13.10 -18.23 8.36
CA PHE A 385 -14.17 -17.75 9.25
C PHE A 385 -13.97 -16.30 9.72
N GLU A 386 -12.73 -15.80 9.65
CA GLU A 386 -12.34 -14.44 10.05
C GLU A 386 -11.92 -13.59 8.85
N ASP A 387 -11.69 -14.24 7.71
CA ASP A 387 -11.08 -13.64 6.54
C ASP A 387 -12.01 -12.58 5.91
N PRO A 388 -11.54 -11.32 5.76
CA PRO A 388 -12.34 -10.27 5.14
C PRO A 388 -12.70 -10.53 3.68
N LEU A 389 -12.05 -11.50 3.01
CA LEU A 389 -12.42 -11.92 1.66
C LEU A 389 -13.74 -12.67 1.60
N TYR A 390 -14.20 -13.24 2.72
CA TYR A 390 -15.43 -14.03 2.79
C TYR A 390 -16.38 -13.51 3.88
N PRO A 391 -16.83 -12.24 3.80
CA PRO A 391 -17.63 -11.62 4.86
C PRO A 391 -18.96 -12.34 5.09
N TRP A 392 -19.47 -13.05 4.07
CA TRP A 392 -20.70 -13.83 4.15
C TRP A 392 -20.58 -15.05 5.07
N ILE A 393 -19.38 -15.60 5.27
CA ILE A 393 -19.18 -16.79 6.12
C ILE A 393 -19.40 -16.41 7.58
N ASN A 394 -18.72 -15.37 8.04
CA ASN A 394 -18.90 -14.82 9.38
C ASN A 394 -20.36 -14.39 9.62
N GLU A 395 -20.99 -13.78 8.62
CA GLU A 395 -22.40 -13.39 8.73
C GLU A 395 -23.34 -14.60 8.90
N ILE A 396 -23.07 -15.72 8.25
CA ILE A 396 -23.87 -16.95 8.42
C ILE A 396 -23.60 -17.57 9.79
N ILE A 397 -22.33 -17.71 10.18
CA ILE A 397 -21.97 -18.32 11.47
C ILE A 397 -22.55 -17.52 12.64
N SER A 398 -22.42 -16.19 12.60
CA SER A 398 -22.98 -15.32 13.65
C SER A 398 -24.52 -15.36 13.74
N LYS A 399 -25.23 -15.52 12.61
CA LYS A 399 -26.69 -15.65 12.58
C LYS A 399 -27.19 -17.02 13.02
N ASN A 400 -26.34 -18.04 12.96
CA ASN A 400 -26.68 -19.41 13.30
C ASN A 400 -26.73 -19.67 14.82
N ASN A 401 -26.39 -18.69 15.68
CA ASN A 401 -26.40 -18.82 17.14
C ASN A 401 -27.77 -19.23 17.76
N GLN A 402 -28.85 -19.21 16.98
CA GLN A 402 -30.21 -19.59 17.41
C GLN A 402 -30.72 -20.88 16.77
N LEU A 403 -29.96 -21.50 15.86
CA LEU A 403 -30.34 -22.71 15.14
C LEU A 403 -29.74 -23.94 15.80
N SER A 404 -30.34 -25.11 15.57
CA SER A 404 -29.66 -26.37 15.89
C SER A 404 -28.40 -26.51 15.02
N GLU A 405 -27.46 -27.33 15.48
CA GLU A 405 -26.21 -27.57 14.75
C GLU A 405 -26.48 -28.10 13.33
N LYS A 406 -27.44 -29.02 13.18
CA LYS A 406 -27.85 -29.58 11.89
C LYS A 406 -28.39 -28.51 10.95
N GLU A 407 -29.33 -27.68 11.43
CA GLU A 407 -29.90 -26.59 10.63
C GLU A 407 -28.85 -25.55 10.23
N SER A 408 -27.91 -25.26 11.13
CA SER A 408 -26.79 -24.36 10.88
C SER A 408 -25.92 -24.86 9.72
N ILE A 409 -25.59 -26.16 9.72
CA ILE A 409 -24.80 -26.79 8.66
C ILE A 409 -25.57 -26.84 7.34
N GLU A 410 -26.84 -27.21 7.34
CA GLU A 410 -27.69 -27.19 6.14
C GLU A 410 -27.75 -25.79 5.52
N HIS A 411 -27.86 -24.75 6.35
CA HIS A 411 -27.85 -23.36 5.92
C HIS A 411 -26.51 -22.96 5.30
N ILE A 412 -25.37 -23.30 5.94
CA ILE A 412 -24.02 -23.06 5.41
C ILE A 412 -23.83 -23.75 4.05
N ILE A 413 -24.22 -25.02 3.92
CA ILE A 413 -24.10 -25.79 2.68
C ILE A 413 -24.96 -25.17 1.57
N SER A 414 -26.21 -24.82 1.87
CA SER A 414 -27.12 -24.19 0.90
C SER A 414 -26.54 -22.90 0.34
N TYR A 415 -25.97 -22.05 1.20
CA TYR A 415 -25.33 -20.81 0.78
C TYR A 415 -24.02 -21.05 0.01
N THR A 416 -23.22 -22.01 0.46
CA THR A 416 -21.98 -22.42 -0.23
C THR A 416 -22.28 -22.90 -1.65
N LYS A 417 -23.31 -23.74 -1.84
CA LYS A 417 -23.77 -24.16 -3.18
C LYS A 417 -24.20 -22.97 -4.05
N LYS A 418 -24.86 -21.95 -3.49
CA LYS A 418 -25.18 -20.72 -4.24
C LYS A 418 -23.92 -19.97 -4.69
N ARG A 419 -22.86 -19.97 -3.88
CA ARG A 419 -21.57 -19.34 -4.21
C ARG A 419 -20.80 -20.14 -5.27
N ILE A 420 -20.74 -21.46 -5.14
CA ILE A 420 -20.12 -22.34 -6.13
C ILE A 420 -20.76 -22.16 -7.51
N ARG A 421 -22.09 -22.09 -7.62
CA ARG A 421 -22.78 -21.81 -8.90
C ARG A 421 -22.29 -20.51 -9.55
N LYS A 422 -22.11 -19.45 -8.76
CA LYS A 422 -21.62 -18.16 -9.28
C LYS A 422 -20.16 -18.27 -9.75
N GLU A 423 -19.34 -19.01 -9.02
CA GLU A 423 -17.93 -19.23 -9.37
C GLU A 423 -17.80 -19.98 -10.71
N ILE A 424 -18.54 -21.07 -10.89
CA ILE A 424 -18.57 -21.84 -12.15
C ILE A 424 -18.96 -20.96 -13.34
N ILE A 425 -20.04 -20.17 -13.20
CA ILE A 425 -20.49 -19.23 -14.25
C ILE A 425 -19.36 -18.25 -14.61
N HIS A 426 -18.64 -17.76 -13.60
CA HIS A 426 -17.59 -16.77 -13.79
C HIS A 426 -16.35 -17.36 -14.46
N ILE A 427 -15.91 -18.54 -14.03
CA ILE A 427 -14.77 -19.25 -14.65
C ILE A 427 -15.08 -19.56 -16.11
N ASN A 428 -16.25 -20.15 -16.40
CA ASN A 428 -16.64 -20.47 -17.77
C ASN A 428 -16.72 -19.24 -18.68
N PHE A 429 -17.19 -18.10 -18.15
CA PHE A 429 -17.18 -16.83 -18.88
C PHE A 429 -15.75 -16.39 -19.25
N TYR A 430 -14.79 -16.53 -18.33
CA TYR A 430 -13.39 -16.15 -18.61
C TYR A 430 -12.70 -17.11 -19.58
N LEU A 431 -12.88 -18.42 -19.40
CA LEU A 431 -12.29 -19.42 -20.30
C LEU A 431 -12.77 -19.22 -21.73
N LYS A 432 -14.06 -18.93 -21.92
CA LYS A 432 -14.60 -18.59 -23.25
C LYS A 432 -13.93 -17.36 -23.84
N LYS A 433 -13.78 -16.29 -23.05
CA LYS A 433 -13.13 -15.05 -23.51
C LYS A 433 -11.67 -15.26 -23.91
N MET A 434 -10.94 -16.15 -23.22
CA MET A 434 -9.54 -16.48 -23.56
C MET A 434 -9.39 -17.30 -24.83
N ILE A 435 -10.41 -18.10 -25.19
CA ILE A 435 -10.42 -18.86 -26.45
C ILE A 435 -10.75 -17.93 -27.64
N ASP A 436 -11.59 -16.93 -27.40
CA ASP A 436 -12.03 -15.96 -28.42
C ASP A 436 -11.01 -14.80 -28.65
N SER A 437 -9.92 -14.74 -27.88
CA SER A 437 -8.85 -13.71 -27.94
C SER A 437 -7.53 -14.30 -28.42
#